data_AF-A0A928SQQ5-F1
#
_entry.id   AF-A0A928SQQ5-F1
#
_cell.length_a   1.000
_cell.length_b   1.000
_cell.length_c   1.000
_cell.angle_alpha   90.00
_cell.angle_beta   90.00
_cell.angle_gamma   90.00
#
_symmetry.space_group_name_H-M   'P 1'
#
loop_
_entity.id
_entity.type
_entity.pdbx_description
1 polymer ?
#
loop_
_entity_poly.entity_id
_entity_poly.type
_entity_poly.pdbx_seq_one_letter_code
_entity_poly.pdbx_strand_id
1 'polypeptide(L)'
;MTSRTAISVALLGALALTQCKKKDQGQDAQFQQGQSGGQYGPGPGPGPAPVGPDGGTGAPGACQPGQPCNPQPGQVPALGTVGSDPNALQAIIAGALSGGAATLGLLTGGETGQLEAGIKMKAGTDAKGKKADGQLMSAKLQQGGHAQADFTLQPGSCYTFIGFGNPGVFNYQINILTAPPMPPQVLAQSDADSVDPTVGPNEQCVKNPYPTPLAVKIDMHVLKGQGLVGAQAFKK
;
A
#
# COMPACT_ATOMS: atom_id res chain seq x y z
N MET A 1 -44.89 26.53 4.05
CA MET A 1 -45.14 25.18 4.60
C MET A 1 -43.98 24.85 5.51
N THR A 2 -44.22 25.00 6.80
CA THR A 2 -43.20 25.08 7.85
C THR A 2 -43.44 23.89 8.76
N SER A 3 -42.59 22.87 8.72
CA SER A 3 -42.68 21.75 9.64
C SER A 3 -41.55 21.81 10.64
N ARG A 4 -41.88 22.33 11.82
CA ARG A 4 -41.12 22.19 13.05
C ARG A 4 -41.62 20.91 13.73
N THR A 5 -40.73 20.02 14.14
CA THR A 5 -41.07 19.03 15.18
C THR A 5 -39.89 18.91 16.13
N ALA A 6 -40.24 18.97 17.40
CA ALA A 6 -39.42 19.30 18.54
C ALA A 6 -39.20 18.05 19.42
N ILE A 7 -38.04 18.03 20.09
CA ILE A 7 -37.81 17.66 21.49
C ILE A 7 -38.21 16.25 21.94
N SER A 8 -37.23 15.50 22.43
CA SER A 8 -37.34 14.86 23.75
C SER A 8 -35.97 14.67 24.41
N VAL A 9 -35.92 15.17 25.64
CA VAL A 9 -34.86 15.18 26.65
C VAL A 9 -35.06 13.95 27.55
N ALA A 10 -33.97 13.31 27.97
CA ALA A 10 -33.80 12.57 29.25
C ALA A 10 -32.58 11.63 29.12
N LEU A 11 -31.75 11.33 30.12
CA LEU A 11 -31.57 11.78 31.49
C LEU A 11 -30.18 11.29 31.95
N LEU A 12 -29.71 11.87 33.05
CA LEU A 12 -28.52 11.54 33.83
C LEU A 12 -28.38 10.04 34.18
N GLY A 13 -27.14 9.57 34.39
CA GLY A 13 -26.91 8.31 35.11
C GLY A 13 -25.47 7.85 35.31
N ALA A 14 -24.86 8.35 36.39
CA ALA A 14 -23.94 7.67 37.32
C ALA A 14 -22.57 7.09 36.89
N LEU A 15 -21.56 7.63 37.59
CA LEU A 15 -20.30 7.05 38.06
C LEU A 15 -20.11 5.52 37.95
N ALA A 16 -18.94 5.13 37.44
CA ALA A 16 -18.12 4.06 38.01
C ALA A 16 -16.63 4.28 37.69
N LEU A 17 -15.93 4.94 38.63
CA LEU A 17 -14.48 4.87 38.76
C LEU A 17 -14.11 3.45 39.18
N THR A 18 -13.57 2.64 38.26
CA THR A 18 -12.81 1.44 38.64
C THR A 18 -11.33 1.70 38.40
N GLN A 19 -10.66 2.06 39.50
CA GLN A 19 -9.21 2.01 39.59
C GLN A 19 -8.74 0.56 39.41
N CYS A 20 -8.08 0.26 38.31
CA CYS A 20 -7.22 -0.92 38.24
C CYS A 20 -5.81 -0.55 38.68
N LYS A 21 -5.48 -1.16 39.82
CA LYS A 21 -4.28 -1.06 40.63
C LYS A 21 -3.03 -1.39 39.82
N LYS A 22 -2.08 -0.46 39.89
CA LYS A 22 -0.66 -0.62 39.59
C LYS A 22 -0.11 -1.85 40.33
N LYS A 23 0.53 -2.76 39.63
CA LYS A 23 1.42 -3.78 40.21
C LYS A 23 2.80 -3.55 39.59
N ASP A 24 3.67 -2.95 40.41
CA ASP A 24 5.09 -2.78 40.14
C ASP A 24 5.81 -4.14 40.20
N GLN A 25 6.82 -4.25 39.34
CA GLN A 25 8.11 -4.91 39.53
C GLN A 25 8.18 -6.42 39.83
N GLY A 26 8.68 -7.14 38.81
CA GLY A 26 9.46 -8.35 38.93
C GLY A 26 10.43 -8.42 37.76
N GLN A 27 11.62 -7.81 37.91
CA GLN A 27 12.81 -8.21 37.18
C GLN A 27 13.08 -9.67 37.51
N ASP A 28 13.32 -10.50 36.49
CA ASP A 28 14.39 -11.49 36.50
C ASP A 28 14.65 -11.92 35.05
N ALA A 29 15.75 -11.38 34.51
CA ALA A 29 16.33 -11.84 33.27
C ALA A 29 17.10 -13.14 33.55
N GLN A 30 16.62 -14.26 33.00
CA GLN A 30 17.47 -15.43 32.76
C GLN A 30 17.11 -16.03 31.40
N PHE A 31 17.79 -15.56 30.35
CA PHE A 31 18.00 -16.37 29.15
C PHE A 31 19.37 -17.03 29.27
N GLN A 32 19.32 -18.35 29.40
CA GLN A 32 20.45 -19.27 29.42
C GLN A 32 21.34 -19.07 28.19
N GLN A 33 22.60 -18.73 28.45
CA GLN A 33 23.72 -19.04 27.58
C GLN A 33 23.86 -20.57 27.49
N GLY A 34 23.46 -21.13 26.34
CA GLY A 34 23.78 -22.50 25.93
C GLY A 34 24.88 -22.49 24.87
N GLN A 35 26.12 -22.66 25.30
CA GLN A 35 27.26 -23.01 24.44
C GLN A 35 27.22 -24.50 24.10
N SER A 36 27.30 -24.83 22.80
CA SER A 36 27.99 -26.00 22.23
C SER A 36 27.87 -25.84 20.70
N GLY A 37 28.92 -25.70 19.90
CA GLY A 37 30.13 -26.53 19.84
C GLY A 37 30.07 -27.31 18.53
N GLY A 38 30.29 -26.64 17.40
CA GLY A 38 30.29 -27.25 16.06
C GLY A 38 31.55 -26.87 15.30
N GLN A 39 32.37 -27.87 15.00
CA GLN A 39 33.70 -27.79 14.40
C GLN A 39 33.70 -27.18 12.98
N TYR A 40 34.66 -26.30 12.73
CA TYR A 40 35.07 -25.88 11.38
C TYR A 40 35.96 -26.97 10.77
N GLY A 41 35.57 -27.48 9.59
CA GLY A 41 36.42 -28.28 8.71
C GLY A 41 36.97 -27.43 7.56
N PRO A 42 38.25 -27.51 7.19
CA PRO A 42 38.82 -26.79 6.05
C PRO A 42 38.56 -27.54 4.73
N GLY A 43 37.81 -26.92 3.82
CA GLY A 43 37.57 -27.39 2.45
C GLY A 43 38.41 -26.62 1.42
N PRO A 44 39.02 -27.28 0.42
CA PRO A 44 40.01 -26.67 -0.47
C PRO A 44 39.40 -25.99 -1.72
N GLY A 45 39.91 -24.78 -2.01
CA GLY A 45 40.28 -24.33 -3.36
C GLY A 45 39.25 -23.56 -4.21
N PRO A 46 39.52 -22.29 -4.56
CA PRO A 46 38.95 -21.64 -5.74
C PRO A 46 39.85 -21.84 -6.97
N GLY A 47 39.32 -22.48 -8.00
CA GLY A 47 39.91 -22.49 -9.35
C GLY A 47 39.49 -21.23 -10.14
N PRO A 48 40.35 -20.68 -11.00
CA PRO A 48 40.00 -19.54 -11.85
C PRO A 48 39.18 -19.99 -13.06
N ALA A 49 38.01 -19.39 -13.26
CA ALA A 49 37.20 -19.57 -14.47
C ALA A 49 37.54 -18.47 -15.51
N PRO A 50 37.49 -18.80 -16.82
CA PRO A 50 38.03 -18.00 -17.90
C PRO A 50 37.16 -16.79 -18.28
N VAL A 51 37.86 -15.71 -18.66
CA VAL A 51 37.36 -14.49 -19.30
C VAL A 51 36.90 -14.80 -20.73
N GLY A 52 35.67 -14.41 -21.07
CA GLY A 52 35.09 -14.47 -22.42
C GLY A 52 34.51 -13.12 -22.84
N PRO A 53 34.43 -12.82 -24.15
CA PRO A 53 34.46 -11.45 -24.67
C PRO A 53 33.08 -10.83 -24.97
N ASP A 54 33.14 -9.51 -25.12
CA ASP A 54 32.20 -8.48 -25.56
C ASP A 54 30.94 -8.89 -26.35
N GLY A 55 29.80 -8.32 -25.94
CA GLY A 55 28.56 -8.28 -26.72
C GLY A 55 27.56 -7.29 -26.13
N GLY A 56 27.59 -6.03 -26.60
CA GLY A 56 26.68 -4.96 -26.19
C GLY A 56 25.40 -4.88 -27.04
N THR A 57 24.32 -4.38 -26.42
CA THR A 57 23.12 -3.71 -27.00
C THR A 57 22.18 -3.39 -25.82
N GLY A 58 21.59 -2.23 -25.55
CA GLY A 58 21.65 -0.86 -26.06
C GLY A 58 20.88 0.01 -25.04
N ALA A 59 21.44 1.15 -24.65
CA ALA A 59 20.85 2.05 -23.64
C ALA A 59 19.87 3.05 -24.29
N PRO A 60 18.71 3.39 -23.68
CA PRO A 60 17.79 4.37 -24.25
C PRO A 60 18.26 5.80 -23.99
N GLY A 61 18.48 6.56 -25.08
CA GLY A 61 18.20 8.00 -25.13
C GLY A 61 19.19 8.94 -24.46
N ALA A 62 20.45 8.98 -24.91
CA ALA A 62 21.32 10.12 -24.67
C ALA A 62 21.16 11.15 -25.80
N CYS A 63 20.77 12.38 -25.46
CA CYS A 63 20.75 13.50 -26.39
C CYS A 63 22.18 13.88 -26.81
N GLN A 64 22.45 14.00 -28.11
CA GLN A 64 23.76 14.45 -28.61
C GLN A 64 23.96 15.96 -28.41
N PRO A 65 25.17 16.41 -28.00
CA PRO A 65 25.48 17.83 -27.88
C PRO A 65 25.45 18.52 -29.25
N GLY A 66 24.60 19.55 -29.39
CA GLY A 66 24.57 20.42 -30.58
C GLY A 66 23.31 20.34 -31.45
N GLN A 67 22.34 19.49 -31.14
CA GLN A 67 21.03 19.49 -31.82
C GLN A 67 19.88 19.89 -30.88
N PRO A 68 18.90 20.70 -31.34
CA PRO A 68 17.69 20.98 -30.59
C PRO A 68 16.89 19.69 -30.41
N CYS A 69 16.70 19.28 -29.15
CA CYS A 69 15.84 18.16 -28.81
C CYS A 69 14.40 18.52 -29.17
N ASN A 70 13.80 17.81 -30.13
CA ASN A 70 12.39 17.99 -30.48
C ASN A 70 11.55 17.16 -29.49
N PRO A 71 10.77 17.78 -28.58
CA PRO A 71 9.94 17.05 -27.64
C PRO A 71 8.82 16.31 -28.38
N GLN A 72 8.77 14.99 -28.23
CA GLN A 72 7.73 14.17 -28.81
C GLN A 72 6.42 14.37 -28.03
N PRO A 73 5.32 14.83 -28.66
CA PRO A 73 4.03 14.99 -27.98
C PRO A 73 3.47 13.63 -27.60
N GLY A 74 3.32 13.35 -26.30
CA GLY A 74 2.67 12.12 -25.82
C GLY A 74 3.31 11.45 -24.60
N GLN A 75 4.44 11.93 -24.08
CA GLN A 75 4.98 11.40 -22.82
C GLN A 75 4.33 12.10 -21.63
N VAL A 76 3.36 11.42 -21.02
CA VAL A 76 2.85 11.78 -19.71
C VAL A 76 3.94 11.55 -18.65
N PRO A 77 4.16 12.48 -17.70
CA PRO A 77 5.12 12.28 -16.61
C PRO A 77 4.75 11.05 -15.78
N ALA A 78 5.72 10.17 -15.53
CA ALA A 78 5.55 9.01 -14.66
C ALA A 78 5.21 9.45 -13.23
N LEU A 79 4.08 8.98 -12.70
CA LEU A 79 3.71 9.19 -11.30
C LEU A 79 4.42 8.16 -10.41
N GLY A 80 5.62 8.51 -9.92
CA GLY A 80 6.33 7.67 -8.97
C GLY A 80 6.97 6.41 -9.58
N THR A 81 7.89 5.83 -8.83
CA THR A 81 8.69 4.67 -9.23
C THR A 81 7.83 3.41 -9.25
N VAL A 82 7.37 3.01 -10.43
CA VAL A 82 6.94 1.62 -10.66
C VAL A 82 8.21 0.76 -10.60
N GLY A 83 8.22 -0.28 -9.76
CA GLY A 83 9.34 -1.22 -9.71
C GLY A 83 9.59 -1.77 -11.12
N SER A 84 10.85 -1.76 -11.57
CA SER A 84 11.23 -2.08 -12.95
C SER A 84 11.10 -3.57 -13.32
N ASP A 85 10.30 -4.34 -12.58
CA ASP A 85 10.10 -5.77 -12.82
C ASP A 85 8.91 -6.00 -13.78
N PRO A 86 9.16 -6.41 -15.04
CA PRO A 86 8.10 -6.68 -16.00
C PRO A 86 7.21 -7.87 -15.61
N ASN A 87 7.70 -8.80 -14.78
CA ASN A 87 6.89 -9.94 -14.31
C ASN A 87 5.88 -9.50 -13.25
N ALA A 88 6.25 -8.53 -12.39
CA ALA A 88 5.33 -7.98 -11.40
C ALA A 88 4.13 -7.29 -12.07
N LEU A 89 4.37 -6.53 -13.15
CA LEU A 89 3.32 -5.90 -13.92
C LEU A 89 2.38 -6.93 -14.57
N GLN A 90 2.92 -8.01 -15.14
CA GLN A 90 2.11 -9.08 -15.74
C GLN A 90 1.24 -9.79 -14.68
N ALA A 91 1.77 -10.06 -13.49
CA ALA A 91 1.01 -10.66 -12.40
C ALA A 91 -0.16 -9.77 -11.94
N ILE A 92 0.07 -8.45 -11.82
CA ILE A 92 -0.97 -7.49 -11.44
C ILE A 92 -2.08 -7.43 -12.50
N ILE A 93 -1.73 -7.38 -13.79
CA ILE A 93 -2.71 -7.33 -14.89
C ILE A 93 -3.48 -8.66 -14.98
N ALA A 94 -2.80 -9.80 -14.83
CA ALA A 94 -3.44 -11.11 -14.82
C ALA A 94 -4.41 -11.26 -13.63
N GLY A 95 -4.00 -10.85 -12.44
CA GLY A 95 -4.86 -10.82 -11.25
C GLY A 95 -6.10 -9.94 -11.46
N ALA A 96 -5.91 -8.74 -12.02
CA ALA A 96 -6.98 -7.80 -12.32
C ALA A 96 -8.01 -8.33 -13.33
N LEU A 97 -7.57 -9.06 -14.35
CA LEU A 97 -8.43 -9.55 -15.44
C LEU A 97 -9.05 -10.92 -15.15
N SER A 98 -8.44 -11.74 -14.29
CA SER A 98 -8.89 -13.11 -14.01
C SER A 98 -10.23 -13.23 -13.29
N GLY A 99 -10.86 -12.12 -12.88
CA GLY A 99 -12.19 -12.13 -12.24
C GLY A 99 -12.21 -12.78 -10.85
N GLY A 100 -11.05 -13.18 -10.30
CA GLY A 100 -10.89 -13.68 -8.93
C GLY A 100 -10.83 -12.59 -7.87
N ALA A 101 -10.99 -11.32 -8.25
CA ALA A 101 -11.04 -10.22 -7.30
C ALA A 101 -12.28 -10.38 -6.41
N ALA A 102 -12.07 -10.68 -5.13
CA ALA A 102 -13.15 -10.67 -4.16
C ALA A 102 -13.77 -9.26 -4.17
N THR A 103 -15.07 -9.17 -4.46
CA THR A 103 -15.80 -7.91 -4.39
C THR A 103 -15.66 -7.34 -2.98
N LEU A 104 -15.24 -6.08 -2.88
CA LEU A 104 -15.19 -5.36 -1.61
C LEU A 104 -16.59 -5.37 -0.99
N GLY A 105 -16.76 -6.14 0.08
CA GLY A 105 -17.97 -6.14 0.88
C GLY A 105 -17.86 -5.06 1.95
N LEU A 106 -18.97 -4.37 2.22
CA LEU A 106 -19.14 -3.64 3.48
C LEU A 106 -19.11 -4.66 4.62
N LEU A 107 -17.93 -4.90 5.19
CA LEU A 107 -17.79 -5.70 6.40
C LEU A 107 -18.33 -4.87 7.57
N THR A 108 -19.55 -5.15 8.00
CA THR A 108 -20.22 -4.45 9.11
C THR A 108 -19.80 -4.99 10.50
N GLY A 109 -18.75 -5.81 10.57
CA GLY A 109 -18.24 -6.42 11.80
C GLY A 109 -17.09 -5.64 12.42
N GLY A 110 -16.87 -5.79 13.73
CA GLY A 110 -15.78 -5.12 14.48
C GLY A 110 -14.35 -5.48 14.05
N GLU A 111 -14.19 -6.38 13.07
CA GLU A 111 -12.91 -6.79 12.50
C GLU A 111 -12.24 -5.67 11.68
N THR A 112 -13.02 -4.72 11.13
CA THR A 112 -12.48 -3.53 10.44
C THR A 112 -11.87 -2.52 11.40
N GLY A 113 -12.24 -2.54 12.68
CA GLY A 113 -11.74 -1.58 13.67
C GLY A 113 -10.21 -1.65 13.86
N GLN A 114 -9.62 -2.84 13.71
CA GLN A 114 -8.15 -3.00 13.75
C GLN A 114 -7.48 -2.40 12.51
N LEU A 115 -8.08 -2.58 11.33
CA LEU A 115 -7.59 -1.97 10.09
C LEU A 115 -7.63 -0.44 10.19
N GLU A 116 -8.78 0.11 10.61
CA GLU A 116 -8.95 1.56 10.76
C GLU A 116 -7.94 2.16 11.75
N ALA A 117 -7.72 1.48 12.88
CA ALA A 117 -6.74 1.91 13.87
C ALA A 117 -5.31 1.89 13.29
N GLY A 118 -4.92 0.80 12.61
CA GLY A 118 -3.60 0.67 11.98
C GLY A 118 -3.36 1.73 10.90
N ILE A 119 -4.33 1.92 10.01
CA ILE A 119 -4.30 2.94 8.96
C ILE A 119 -4.22 4.34 9.57
N LYS A 120 -5.01 4.64 10.61
CA LYS A 120 -4.99 5.95 11.28
C LYS A 120 -3.65 6.24 11.96
N MET A 121 -3.03 5.24 12.57
CA MET A 121 -1.69 5.38 13.14
C MET A 121 -0.65 5.72 12.07
N LYS A 122 -0.64 4.96 10.96
CA LYS A 122 0.28 5.20 9.83
C LYS A 122 0.00 6.53 9.11
N ALA A 123 -1.26 6.96 9.04
CA ALA A 123 -1.63 8.27 8.51
C ALA A 123 -1.04 9.44 9.32
N GLY A 124 -0.84 9.26 10.62
CA GLY A 124 -0.18 10.26 11.47
C GLY A 124 1.26 10.55 11.05
N THR A 125 1.94 9.60 10.40
CA THR A 125 3.31 9.76 9.92
C THR A 125 3.37 10.09 8.43
N ASP A 126 2.55 9.44 7.62
CA ASP A 126 2.71 9.41 6.16
C ASP A 126 1.69 10.28 5.43
N ALA A 127 0.65 10.75 6.11
CA ALA A 127 -0.38 11.63 5.55
C ALA A 127 -0.55 12.89 6.41
N LYS A 128 0.56 13.45 6.91
CA LYS A 128 0.54 14.65 7.75
C LYS A 128 -0.20 15.81 7.08
N GLY A 129 -1.19 16.36 7.79
CA GLY A 129 -2.01 17.48 7.31
C GLY A 129 -3.08 17.09 6.27
N LYS A 130 -3.26 15.80 5.97
CA LYS A 130 -4.31 15.30 5.07
C LYS A 130 -5.50 14.78 5.85
N LYS A 131 -6.65 14.70 5.19
CA LYS A 131 -7.89 14.12 5.74
C LYS A 131 -8.28 12.87 4.97
N ALA A 132 -8.89 11.90 5.65
CA ALA A 132 -9.43 10.73 4.97
C ALA A 132 -10.46 11.15 3.91
N ASP A 133 -10.36 10.56 2.72
CA ASP A 133 -11.23 10.81 1.57
C ASP A 133 -11.80 9.47 1.09
N GLY A 134 -13.12 9.30 1.17
CA GLY A 134 -13.78 8.05 0.85
C GLY A 134 -13.86 7.04 2.01
N GLN A 135 -14.46 5.89 1.71
CA GLN A 135 -14.66 4.80 2.67
C GLN A 135 -13.40 3.92 2.78
N LEU A 136 -13.27 3.19 3.89
CA LEU A 136 -12.26 2.14 4.03
C LEU A 136 -12.55 1.03 3.00
N MET A 137 -11.60 0.75 2.13
CA MET A 137 -11.62 -0.41 1.24
C MET A 137 -11.07 -1.58 2.04
N SER A 138 -11.80 -2.70 2.16
CA SER A 138 -11.32 -3.87 2.90
C SER A 138 -11.72 -5.18 2.24
N ALA A 139 -10.83 -6.17 2.30
CA ALA A 139 -11.04 -7.49 1.73
C ALA A 139 -10.30 -8.55 2.54
N LYS A 140 -10.84 -9.78 2.55
CA LYS A 140 -10.12 -10.95 3.06
C LYS A 140 -9.46 -11.67 1.89
N LEU A 141 -8.13 -11.65 1.87
CA LEU A 141 -7.33 -12.18 0.76
C LEU A 141 -6.49 -13.37 1.22
N GLN A 142 -6.31 -14.32 0.29
CA GLN A 142 -5.31 -15.38 0.40
C GLN A 142 -3.98 -14.89 -0.17
N GLN A 143 -2.91 -15.67 0.00
CA GLN A 143 -1.64 -15.40 -0.66
C GLN A 143 -1.81 -15.39 -2.19
N GLY A 144 -1.25 -14.39 -2.86
CA GLY A 144 -1.46 -14.10 -4.28
C GLY A 144 -2.85 -13.53 -4.61
N GLY A 145 -3.68 -13.27 -3.61
CA GLY A 145 -5.03 -12.76 -3.79
C GLY A 145 -5.04 -11.25 -4.07
N HIS A 146 -5.99 -10.82 -4.89
CA HIS A 146 -6.23 -9.42 -5.24
C HIS A 146 -7.65 -8.99 -4.85
N ALA A 147 -7.81 -7.73 -4.46
CA ALA A 147 -9.11 -7.07 -4.38
C ALA A 147 -9.02 -5.68 -5.01
N GLN A 148 -10.07 -5.29 -5.74
CA GLN A 148 -10.10 -4.03 -6.46
C GLN A 148 -11.22 -3.11 -5.96
N ALA A 149 -10.91 -1.83 -5.85
CA ALA A 149 -11.87 -0.76 -5.58
C ALA A 149 -11.83 0.28 -6.69
N ASP A 150 -12.98 0.80 -7.08
CA ASP A 150 -13.02 2.02 -7.89
C ASP A 150 -12.83 3.25 -6.99
N PHE A 151 -11.98 4.17 -7.43
CA PHE A 151 -11.73 5.44 -6.76
C PHE A 151 -11.65 6.58 -7.79
N THR A 152 -12.02 7.80 -7.42
CA THR A 152 -11.94 8.96 -8.31
C THR A 152 -10.99 10.01 -7.74
N LEU A 153 -9.88 10.24 -8.43
CA LEU A 153 -8.92 11.28 -8.08
C LEU A 153 -9.44 12.65 -8.52
N GLN A 154 -9.66 13.55 -7.55
CA GLN A 154 -10.07 14.91 -7.84
C GLN A 154 -8.93 15.74 -8.47
N PRO A 155 -9.23 16.66 -9.42
CA PRO A 155 -8.23 17.55 -10.01
C PRO A 155 -7.47 18.36 -8.96
N GLY A 156 -6.17 18.56 -9.17
CA GLY A 156 -5.32 19.37 -8.30
C GLY A 156 -5.12 18.83 -6.87
N SER A 157 -5.73 17.68 -6.55
CA SER A 157 -5.65 17.08 -5.23
C SER A 157 -4.43 16.17 -5.08
N CYS A 158 -3.95 16.05 -3.84
CA CYS A 158 -2.72 15.35 -3.48
C CYS A 158 -3.07 14.16 -2.56
N TYR A 159 -3.09 12.96 -3.13
CA TYR A 159 -3.57 11.74 -2.47
C TYR A 159 -2.43 10.88 -1.91
N THR A 160 -2.60 10.39 -0.68
CA THR A 160 -1.81 9.29 -0.10
C THR A 160 -2.73 8.13 0.17
N PHE A 161 -2.38 6.93 -0.29
CA PHE A 161 -3.12 5.71 0.03
C PHE A 161 -2.35 4.95 1.08
N ILE A 162 -3.02 4.59 2.16
CA ILE A 162 -2.40 3.89 3.28
C ILE A 162 -3.13 2.58 3.46
N GLY A 163 -2.37 1.48 3.41
CA GLY A 163 -2.82 0.14 3.65
C GLY A 163 -2.46 -0.35 5.03
N PHE A 164 -3.23 -1.32 5.50
CA PHE A 164 -2.88 -2.13 6.67
C PHE A 164 -3.39 -3.56 6.48
N GLY A 165 -2.57 -4.54 6.83
CA GLY A 165 -2.94 -5.95 6.92
C GLY A 165 -3.06 -6.39 8.38
N ASN A 166 -4.12 -7.14 8.70
CA ASN A 166 -4.26 -7.77 10.02
C ASN A 166 -3.23 -8.90 10.22
N PRO A 167 -3.07 -9.42 11.45
CA PRO A 167 -2.20 -10.55 11.73
C PRO A 167 -2.43 -11.72 10.77
N GLY A 168 -1.35 -12.25 10.21
CA GLY A 168 -1.37 -13.30 9.17
C GLY A 168 -1.03 -12.79 7.77
N VAL A 169 -1.11 -11.47 7.53
CA VAL A 169 -0.61 -10.80 6.33
C VAL A 169 0.84 -10.39 6.59
N PHE A 170 1.76 -10.84 5.75
CA PHE A 170 3.20 -10.58 5.92
C PHE A 170 3.77 -9.69 4.84
N ASN A 171 3.15 -9.67 3.67
CA ASN A 171 3.55 -8.84 2.56
C ASN A 171 2.29 -8.42 1.78
N TYR A 172 2.06 -7.11 1.77
CA TYR A 172 0.88 -6.46 1.22
C TYR A 172 1.31 -5.27 0.38
N GLN A 173 0.75 -5.16 -0.83
CA GLN A 173 1.01 -4.10 -1.77
C GLN A 173 -0.30 -3.43 -2.23
N ILE A 174 -0.21 -2.12 -2.48
CA ILE A 174 -1.26 -1.34 -3.12
C ILE A 174 -0.75 -0.88 -4.49
N ASN A 175 -1.53 -1.15 -5.53
CA ASN A 175 -1.32 -0.66 -6.89
C ASN A 175 -2.47 0.27 -7.27
N ILE A 176 -2.16 1.39 -7.91
CA ILE A 176 -3.15 2.29 -8.51
C ILE A 176 -3.10 2.08 -10.02
N LEU A 177 -4.22 1.69 -10.58
CA LEU A 177 -4.38 1.38 -12.00
C LEU A 177 -5.33 2.40 -12.65
N THR A 178 -5.19 2.64 -13.94
CA THR A 178 -6.23 3.32 -14.74
C THR A 178 -7.52 2.49 -14.75
N ALA A 179 -8.68 3.16 -14.67
CA ALA A 179 -9.97 2.51 -14.83
C ALA A 179 -10.39 2.41 -16.32
N PRO A 180 -11.24 1.43 -16.69
CA PRO A 180 -11.85 1.37 -18.01
C PRO A 180 -12.58 2.69 -18.36
N PRO A 181 -12.63 3.09 -19.65
CA PRO A 181 -12.25 2.34 -20.85
C PRO A 181 -10.77 2.41 -21.23
N MET A 182 -9.92 3.09 -20.44
CA MET A 182 -8.49 3.16 -20.72
C MET A 182 -7.82 1.79 -20.53
N PRO A 183 -6.78 1.45 -21.31
CA PRO A 183 -5.96 0.28 -21.05
C PRO A 183 -5.42 0.33 -19.61
N PRO A 184 -5.39 -0.79 -18.87
CA PRO A 184 -4.83 -0.84 -17.53
C PRO A 184 -3.35 -0.44 -17.53
N GLN A 185 -3.01 0.60 -16.78
CA GLN A 185 -1.65 1.09 -16.57
C GLN A 185 -1.45 1.35 -15.08
N VAL A 186 -0.31 0.91 -14.52
CA VAL A 186 0.06 1.23 -13.14
C VAL A 186 0.47 2.69 -13.08
N LEU A 187 -0.35 3.48 -12.39
CA LEU A 187 -0.12 4.89 -12.14
C LEU A 187 0.78 5.12 -10.93
N ALA A 188 0.70 4.27 -9.92
CA ALA A 188 1.56 4.31 -8.74
C ALA A 188 1.49 2.97 -8.01
N GLN A 189 2.51 2.65 -7.22
CA GLN A 189 2.63 1.39 -6.49
C GLN A 189 3.32 1.63 -5.15
N SER A 190 2.96 0.87 -4.12
CA SER A 190 3.66 0.86 -2.84
C SER A 190 4.85 -0.10 -2.87
N ASP A 191 5.79 0.09 -1.94
CA ASP A 191 6.82 -0.91 -1.69
C ASP A 191 6.19 -2.28 -1.36
N ALA A 192 6.79 -3.33 -1.91
CA ALA A 192 6.25 -4.68 -1.91
C ALA A 192 6.75 -5.52 -0.73
N ASP A 193 7.13 -4.91 0.40
CA ASP A 193 7.80 -5.62 1.51
C ASP A 193 7.31 -5.17 2.90
N SER A 194 6.06 -4.69 2.99
CA SER A 194 5.48 -4.31 4.28
C SER A 194 4.09 -4.89 4.52
N VAL A 195 3.69 -4.90 5.79
CA VAL A 195 2.32 -5.22 6.24
C VAL A 195 1.41 -3.98 6.21
N ASP A 196 1.99 -2.79 6.08
CA ASP A 196 1.32 -1.48 6.09
C ASP A 196 1.79 -0.57 4.93
N PRO A 197 1.59 -1.02 3.67
CA PRO A 197 2.07 -0.31 2.49
C PRO A 197 1.49 1.10 2.39
N THR A 198 2.28 2.02 1.83
CA THR A 198 1.84 3.39 1.58
C THR A 198 2.21 3.80 0.15
N VAL A 199 1.25 4.41 -0.55
CA VAL A 199 1.45 4.99 -1.88
C VAL A 199 1.43 6.50 -1.77
N GLY A 200 2.51 7.13 -2.22
CA GLY A 200 2.68 8.58 -2.23
C GLY A 200 2.69 9.21 -0.84
N PRO A 201 3.65 8.84 0.04
CA PRO A 201 3.73 9.41 1.39
C PRO A 201 4.03 10.92 1.34
N ASN A 202 3.45 11.66 2.28
CA ASN A 202 3.68 13.08 2.52
C ASN A 202 3.55 13.92 1.23
N GLU A 203 4.58 14.66 0.84
CA GLU A 203 4.57 15.54 -0.34
C GLU A 203 4.81 14.77 -1.67
N GLN A 204 5.17 13.48 -1.61
CA GLN A 204 5.31 12.58 -2.78
C GLN A 204 3.97 11.97 -3.23
N CYS A 205 2.87 12.65 -2.92
CA CYS A 205 1.52 12.17 -3.16
C CYS A 205 1.18 11.92 -4.63
N VAL A 206 0.20 11.06 -4.83
CA VAL A 206 -0.42 10.78 -6.13
C VAL A 206 -1.27 11.99 -6.51
N LYS A 207 -0.89 12.68 -7.59
CA LYS A 207 -1.60 13.86 -8.11
C LYS A 207 -2.33 13.50 -9.39
N ASN A 208 -3.56 13.97 -9.55
CA ASN A 208 -4.23 13.89 -10.85
C ASN A 208 -3.58 14.91 -11.81
N PRO A 209 -2.91 14.49 -12.90
CA PRO A 209 -2.30 15.42 -13.84
C PRO A 209 -3.33 16.12 -14.74
N TYR A 210 -4.58 15.64 -14.77
CA TYR A 210 -5.64 16.17 -15.62
C TYR A 210 -6.49 17.21 -14.88
N PRO A 211 -7.05 18.20 -15.61
CA PRO A 211 -7.96 19.19 -15.03
C PRO A 211 -9.35 18.63 -14.70
N THR A 212 -9.63 17.37 -15.08
CA THR A 212 -10.90 16.67 -14.85
C THR A 212 -10.71 15.48 -13.91
N PRO A 213 -11.74 15.07 -13.13
CA PRO A 213 -11.65 13.90 -12.26
C PRO A 213 -11.18 12.66 -13.02
N LEU A 214 -10.22 11.93 -12.45
CA LEU A 214 -9.65 10.72 -13.05
C LEU A 214 -10.14 9.49 -12.28
N ALA A 215 -10.90 8.62 -12.95
CA ALA A 215 -11.28 7.33 -12.41
C ALA A 215 -10.08 6.37 -12.42
N VAL A 216 -9.79 5.79 -11.27
CA VAL A 216 -8.70 4.83 -11.06
C VAL A 216 -9.24 3.59 -10.34
N LYS A 217 -8.52 2.48 -10.49
CA LYS A 217 -8.73 1.27 -9.71
C LYS A 217 -7.63 1.13 -8.67
N ILE A 218 -8.01 0.88 -7.43
CA ILE A 218 -7.09 0.56 -6.33
C ILE A 218 -7.06 -0.96 -6.21
N ASP A 219 -5.91 -1.57 -6.52
CA ASP A 219 -5.67 -3.01 -6.41
C ASP A 219 -4.87 -3.30 -5.15
N MET A 220 -5.45 -4.08 -4.25
CA MET A 220 -4.84 -4.57 -3.01
C MET A 220 -4.36 -6.00 -3.24
N HIS A 221 -3.06 -6.24 -3.13
CA HIS A 221 -2.43 -7.53 -3.44
C HIS A 221 -1.66 -8.07 -2.24
N VAL A 222 -2.01 -9.27 -1.76
CA VAL A 222 -1.26 -9.96 -0.69
C VAL A 222 -0.23 -10.89 -1.32
N LEU A 223 1.04 -10.48 -1.31
CA LEU A 223 2.15 -11.25 -1.87
C LEU A 223 2.54 -12.44 -0.98
N LYS A 224 2.41 -12.28 0.35
CA LYS A 224 2.75 -13.31 1.34
C LYS A 224 1.80 -13.29 2.54
N GLY A 225 1.38 -14.48 2.97
CA GLY A 225 0.42 -14.63 4.04
C GLY A 225 -1.02 -14.51 3.55
N GLN A 226 -1.95 -14.38 4.48
CA GLN A 226 -3.39 -14.34 4.21
C GLN A 226 -4.11 -13.68 5.38
N GLY A 227 -5.20 -12.97 5.09
CA GLY A 227 -5.95 -12.31 6.14
C GLY A 227 -6.80 -11.17 5.62
N LEU A 228 -7.33 -10.41 6.57
CA LEU A 228 -8.06 -9.18 6.28
C LEU A 228 -7.06 -8.06 6.01
N VAL A 229 -7.21 -7.39 4.86
CA VAL A 229 -6.46 -6.18 4.51
C VAL A 229 -7.43 -5.04 4.29
N GLY A 230 -6.93 -3.81 4.43
CA GLY A 230 -7.64 -2.64 3.97
C GLY A 230 -6.73 -1.53 3.49
N ALA A 231 -7.33 -0.54 2.85
CA ALA A 231 -6.69 0.68 2.40
C ALA A 231 -7.65 1.87 2.49
N GLN A 232 -7.12 3.04 2.81
CA GLN A 232 -7.87 4.30 2.80
C GLN A 232 -7.07 5.39 2.11
N ALA A 233 -7.76 6.23 1.34
CA ALA A 233 -7.17 7.40 0.71
C ALA A 233 -7.21 8.61 1.66
N PHE A 234 -6.16 9.42 1.62
CA PHE A 234 -6.03 10.67 2.36
C PHE A 234 -5.70 11.80 1.39
N LYS A 235 -6.45 12.90 1.46
CA LYS A 235 -6.34 14.06 0.59
C LYS A 235 -5.91 15.30 1.36
N LYS A 236 -5.01 16.09 0.77
CA LYS A 236 -4.67 17.44 1.22
C LYS A 236 -5.69 18.46 0.73
#